data_AF-A0A251TG34-F1
#
_entry.id   AF-A0A251TG34-F1
#
_cell.length_a   1.000
_cell.length_b   1.000
_cell.length_c   1.000
_cell.angle_alpha   90.00
_cell.angle_beta   90.00
_cell.angle_gamma   90.00
#
_symmetry.space_group_name_H-M   'P 1'
#
loop_
_entity.id
_entity.type
_entity.pdbx_description
1 polymer ?
#
loop_
_entity_poly.entity_id
_entity_poly.type
_entity_poly.pdbx_seq_one_letter_code
_entity_poly.pdbx_strand_id
1 'polypeptide(L)'
;MCICSNEESTRWCRIQQVFALELKDLANIHKSNNGSQRWKKVVSLVTQAAIWVIWKSRNEAVFEGKQPYVNKMKEEIKMLGYTWIKSRVKNVSISWSDWCNFDLICFGV
;
A
#
# COMPACT_ATOMS: atom_id res chain seq x y z
N MET A 1 -13.97 31.84 9.80
CA MET A 1 -14.58 30.52 9.51
C MET A 1 -13.44 29.52 9.47
N CYS A 2 -13.46 28.54 10.38
CA CYS A 2 -12.27 27.93 11.00
C CYS A 2 -11.46 27.03 10.05
N ILE A 3 -10.16 27.30 9.94
CA ILE A 3 -9.14 26.35 9.47
C ILE A 3 -8.48 25.76 10.72
N CYS A 4 -9.19 24.86 11.41
CA CYS A 4 -8.65 24.06 12.52
C CYS A 4 -9.14 22.62 12.34
N SER A 5 -8.53 21.83 11.45
CA SER A 5 -8.91 20.41 11.32
C SER A 5 -7.80 19.47 10.82
N ASN A 6 -6.52 19.83 10.88
CA ASN A 6 -5.44 18.90 10.50
C ASN A 6 -4.61 18.37 11.69
N GLU A 7 -4.85 18.83 12.92
CA GLU A 7 -4.01 18.46 14.06
C GLU A 7 -4.70 17.48 15.05
N GLU A 8 -6.03 17.35 15.03
CA GLU A 8 -6.72 16.42 15.93
C GLU A 8 -6.75 14.97 15.41
N SER A 9 -6.80 14.75 14.09
CA SER A 9 -6.87 13.38 13.55
C SER A 9 -5.56 12.59 13.74
N THR A 10 -4.40 13.26 13.74
CA THR A 10 -3.10 12.59 13.95
C THR A 10 -2.92 12.11 15.39
N ARG A 11 -3.45 12.88 16.35
CA ARG A 11 -3.40 12.59 17.78
C ARG A 11 -4.31 11.43 18.18
N TRP A 12 -5.48 11.32 17.54
CA TRP A 12 -6.39 10.17 17.71
C TRP A 12 -5.83 8.87 17.14
N CYS A 13 -5.19 8.91 15.97
CA CYS A 13 -4.69 7.70 15.33
C CYS A 13 -3.28 7.27 15.79
N ARG A 14 -2.57 8.05 16.60
CA ARG A 14 -1.13 7.86 16.95
C ARG A 14 -0.27 7.49 15.73
N ILE A 15 -0.62 8.03 14.57
CA ILE A 15 0.15 7.81 13.35
C ILE A 15 1.37 8.71 13.48
N GLN A 16 2.56 8.09 13.56
CA GLN A 16 3.82 8.83 13.55
C GLN A 16 3.85 9.73 12.32
N GLN A 17 4.17 11.01 12.53
CA GLN A 17 4.19 12.04 11.48
C GLN A 17 5.15 11.69 10.33
N VAL A 18 6.23 10.95 10.64
CA VAL A 18 7.17 10.35 9.68
C VAL A 18 6.46 9.41 8.71
N PHE A 19 5.52 8.59 9.22
CA PHE A 19 4.74 7.67 8.41
C PHE A 19 3.85 8.44 7.43
N ALA A 20 3.16 9.51 7.87
CA ALA A 20 2.32 10.31 6.98
C ALA A 20 3.11 10.98 5.84
N LEU A 21 4.35 11.39 6.12
CA LEU A 21 5.28 11.93 5.13
C LEU A 21 5.67 10.83 4.11
N GLU A 22 6.15 9.69 4.60
CA GLU A 22 6.52 8.54 3.75
C GLU A 22 5.34 8.01 2.93
N LEU A 23 4.12 8.00 3.48
CA LEU A 23 2.91 7.59 2.77
C LEU A 23 2.54 8.57 1.67
N LYS A 24 2.74 9.87 1.89
CA LYS A 24 2.50 10.89 0.87
C LYS A 24 3.51 10.75 -0.27
N ASP A 25 4.75 10.44 0.04
CA ASP A 25 5.80 10.24 -0.96
C ASP A 25 5.58 8.93 -1.73
N LEU A 26 5.24 7.84 -1.03
CA LEU A 26 4.88 6.55 -1.62
C LEU A 26 3.60 6.64 -2.47
N ALA A 27 2.63 7.46 -2.06
CA ALA A 27 1.44 7.76 -2.86
C ALA A 27 1.76 8.59 -4.11
N ASN A 28 2.84 9.38 -4.12
CA ASN A 28 3.25 10.20 -5.25
C ASN A 28 4.26 9.53 -6.19
N ILE A 29 4.75 8.32 -5.89
CA ILE A 29 5.66 7.55 -6.78
C ILE A 29 5.11 7.40 -8.20
N HIS A 30 3.79 7.30 -8.33
CA HIS A 30 3.15 7.18 -9.64
C HIS A 30 3.23 8.49 -10.47
N LYS A 31 3.54 9.64 -9.86
CA LYS A 31 3.61 10.94 -10.54
C LYS A 31 4.99 11.22 -11.12
N SER A 32 6.05 10.68 -10.52
CA SER A 32 7.44 10.89 -10.95
C SER A 32 7.90 9.91 -12.04
N ASN A 33 7.19 8.81 -12.27
CA ASN A 33 7.55 7.81 -13.28
C ASN A 33 6.79 7.96 -14.61
N ASN A 34 7.49 7.71 -15.73
CA ASN A 34 6.98 7.72 -17.10
C ASN A 34 6.17 6.47 -17.50
N GLY A 35 5.79 5.61 -16.54
CA GLY A 35 5.04 4.38 -16.84
C GLY A 35 3.58 4.64 -17.27
N SER A 36 2.94 3.63 -17.86
CA SER A 36 1.54 3.75 -18.30
C SER A 36 0.59 4.08 -17.13
N GLN A 37 -0.58 4.65 -17.44
CA GLN A 37 -1.64 4.88 -16.43
C GLN A 37 -2.05 3.59 -15.72
N ARG A 38 -1.95 2.45 -16.42
CA ARG A 38 -2.25 1.13 -15.87
C ARG A 38 -1.20 0.72 -14.84
N TRP A 39 0.07 0.90 -15.15
CA TRP A 39 1.17 0.66 -14.21
C TRP A 39 1.04 1.54 -12.95
N LYS A 40 0.77 2.84 -13.14
CA LYS A 40 0.54 3.79 -12.04
C LYS A 40 -0.58 3.34 -11.11
N LYS A 41 -1.69 2.84 -11.67
CA LYS A 41 -2.82 2.30 -10.90
C LYS A 41 -2.44 1.04 -10.11
N VAL A 42 -1.64 0.15 -10.70
CA VAL A 42 -1.14 -1.05 -10.03
C VAL A 42 -0.25 -0.69 -8.84
N VAL A 43 0.74 0.17 -9.06
CA VAL A 43 1.65 0.63 -7.99
C VAL A 43 0.86 1.28 -6.85
N SER A 44 -0.09 2.16 -7.18
CA SER A 44 -0.95 2.78 -6.15
C SER A 44 -1.75 1.75 -5.35
N LEU A 45 -2.24 0.67 -5.97
CA LEU A 45 -2.98 -0.39 -5.26
C LEU A 45 -2.05 -1.19 -4.33
N VAL A 46 -0.82 -1.48 -4.75
CA VAL A 46 0.18 -2.15 -3.90
C VAL A 46 0.56 -1.29 -2.72
N THR A 47 0.80 0.00 -2.96
CA THR A 47 1.06 0.98 -1.92
C THR A 47 -0.05 0.96 -0.88
N GLN A 48 -1.32 1.03 -1.31
CA GLN A 48 -2.46 0.96 -0.38
C GLN A 48 -2.51 -0.37 0.40
N ALA A 49 -2.19 -1.50 -0.25
CA ALA A 49 -2.12 -2.81 0.41
C ALA A 49 -1.01 -2.85 1.47
N ALA A 50 0.16 -2.28 1.17
CA ALA A 50 1.27 -2.15 2.11
C ALA A 50 0.88 -1.34 3.35
N ILE A 51 0.26 -0.18 3.13
CA ILE A 51 -0.23 0.70 4.21
C ILE A 51 -1.22 -0.05 5.09
N TRP A 52 -2.16 -0.76 4.48
CA TRP A 52 -3.17 -1.53 5.20
C TRP A 52 -2.54 -2.62 6.09
N VAL A 53 -1.62 -3.41 5.55
CA VAL A 53 -0.95 -4.48 6.32
C VAL A 53 -0.13 -3.90 7.48
N ILE A 54 0.53 -2.77 7.27
CA ILE A 54 1.30 -2.09 8.34
C ILE A 54 0.37 -1.59 9.43
N TRP A 55 -0.72 -0.92 9.06
CA TRP A 55 -1.73 -0.46 10.02
C TRP A 55 -2.33 -1.63 10.81
N LYS A 56 -2.71 -2.71 10.12
CA LYS A 56 -3.24 -3.93 10.73
C LYS A 56 -2.24 -4.55 11.71
N SER A 57 -0.98 -4.71 11.32
CA SER A 57 0.06 -5.27 12.18
C SER A 57 0.31 -4.43 13.43
N ARG A 58 0.25 -3.10 13.31
CA ARG A 58 0.36 -2.19 14.47
C ARG A 58 -0.82 -2.36 15.42
N ASN A 59 -2.04 -2.52 14.90
CA ASN A 59 -3.21 -2.76 15.73
C ASN A 59 -3.12 -4.12 16.43
N GLU A 60 -2.73 -5.18 15.74
CA GLU A 60 -2.51 -6.50 16.34
C GLU A 60 -1.46 -6.43 17.47
N ALA A 61 -0.40 -5.63 17.30
CA ALA A 61 0.59 -5.43 18.36
C ALA A 61 0.04 -4.69 19.57
N VAL A 62 -0.79 -3.66 19.35
CA VAL A 62 -1.36 -2.83 20.44
C VAL A 62 -2.48 -3.56 21.18
N PHE A 63 -3.39 -4.23 20.47
CA PHE A 63 -4.61 -4.79 21.04
C PHE A 63 -4.49 -6.28 21.39
N GLU A 64 -3.64 -7.03 20.68
CA GLU A 64 -3.52 -8.48 20.86
C GLU A 64 -2.13 -8.89 21.38
N GLY A 65 -1.21 -7.94 21.58
CA GLY A 65 0.16 -8.20 22.04
C GLY A 65 1.01 -9.00 21.04
N LYS A 66 0.59 -9.09 19.77
CA LYS A 66 1.31 -9.83 18.73
C LYS A 66 2.54 -9.06 18.26
N GLN A 67 3.68 -9.73 18.18
CA GLN A 67 4.89 -9.10 17.63
C GLN A 67 4.81 -8.96 16.10
N PRO A 68 5.11 -7.78 15.52
CA PRO A 68 5.18 -7.62 14.08
C PRO A 68 6.22 -8.56 13.47
N TYR A 69 5.81 -9.33 12.45
CA TYR A 69 6.72 -10.21 11.71
C TYR A 69 6.80 -9.79 10.26
N VAL A 70 7.92 -9.16 9.90
CA VAL A 70 8.12 -8.51 8.60
C VAL A 70 7.95 -9.46 7.42
N ASN A 71 8.39 -10.71 7.51
CA ASN A 71 8.23 -11.66 6.40
C ASN A 71 6.76 -12.02 6.16
N LYS A 72 5.99 -12.28 7.22
CA LYS A 72 4.55 -12.49 7.12
C LYS A 72 3.83 -11.26 6.57
N MET A 73 4.24 -10.06 6.98
CA MET A 73 3.69 -8.83 6.42
C MET A 73 3.98 -8.72 4.92
N LYS A 74 5.19 -9.03 4.45
CA LYS A 74 5.53 -9.05 3.03
C LYS A 74 4.65 -10.03 2.25
N GLU A 75 4.42 -11.23 2.78
CA GLU A 75 3.53 -12.22 2.19
C GLU A 75 2.08 -11.72 2.13
N GLU A 76 1.57 -11.14 3.22
CA GLU A 76 0.23 -10.53 3.26
C GLU A 76 0.08 -9.41 2.23
N ILE A 77 1.11 -8.57 2.06
CA ILE A 77 1.11 -7.51 1.04
C ILE A 77 1.05 -8.11 -0.36
N LYS A 78 1.83 -9.15 -0.65
CA LYS A 78 1.80 -9.84 -1.95
C LYS A 78 0.41 -10.43 -2.21
N MET A 79 -0.17 -11.14 -1.25
CA MET A 79 -1.49 -11.77 -1.37
C MET A 79 -2.61 -10.73 -1.57
N LEU A 80 -2.62 -9.69 -0.72
CA LEU A 80 -3.63 -8.64 -0.77
C LEU A 80 -3.51 -7.81 -2.06
N GLY A 81 -2.28 -7.45 -2.44
CA GLY A 81 -1.99 -6.73 -3.67
C GLY A 81 -2.45 -7.48 -4.92
N TYR A 82 -2.12 -8.76 -5.03
CA TYR A 82 -2.58 -9.60 -6.16
C TYR A 82 -4.10 -9.70 -6.21
N THR A 83 -4.74 -9.94 -5.06
CA THR A 83 -6.21 -10.02 -4.94
C THR A 83 -6.87 -8.72 -5.39
N TRP A 84 -6.33 -7.57 -4.98
CA TRP A 84 -6.86 -6.26 -5.36
C TRP A 84 -6.64 -5.95 -6.83
N ILE A 85 -5.52 -6.36 -7.41
CA ILE A 85 -5.25 -6.17 -8.84
C ILE A 85 -6.20 -7.00 -9.68
N LYS A 86 -6.37 -8.30 -9.37
CA LYS A 86 -7.28 -9.19 -10.12
C LYS A 86 -8.73 -8.73 -10.04
N SER A 87 -9.14 -8.09 -8.95
CA SER A 87 -10.51 -7.59 -8.76
C SER A 87 -10.76 -6.17 -9.28
N ARG A 88 -9.76 -5.26 -9.25
CA ARG A 88 -9.96 -3.82 -9.51
C ARG A 88 -9.34 -3.31 -10.81
N VAL A 89 -8.52 -4.11 -11.49
CA VAL A 89 -7.87 -3.74 -12.74
C VAL A 89 -8.42 -4.64 -13.87
N LYS A 90 -9.06 -4.03 -14.86
CA LYS A 90 -9.62 -4.76 -16.01
C LYS A 90 -8.51 -5.36 -16.88
N ASN A 91 -8.82 -6.50 -17.52
CA ASN A 91 -7.99 -7.20 -18.49
C ASN A 91 -6.58 -7.60 -17.98
N VAL A 92 -6.40 -7.84 -16.67
CA VAL A 92 -5.10 -8.22 -16.11
C VAL A 92 -4.84 -9.71 -16.28
N SER A 93 -3.83 -10.02 -17.08
CA SER A 93 -3.31 -11.37 -17.32
C SER A 93 -1.95 -11.57 -16.62
N ILE A 94 -1.84 -11.19 -15.35
CA ILE A 94 -0.65 -11.50 -14.53
C ILE A 94 -0.89 -12.80 -13.77
N SER A 95 0.09 -13.71 -13.78
CA SER A 95 0.07 -14.91 -12.94
C SER A 95 0.57 -14.59 -11.53
N TRP A 96 0.30 -15.48 -10.57
CA TRP A 96 0.85 -15.33 -9.22
C TRP A 96 2.39 -15.41 -9.19
N SER A 97 2.99 -16.18 -10.10
CA SER A 97 4.45 -16.31 -10.20
C SER A 97 5.08 -15.00 -10.67
N ASP A 98 4.57 -14.43 -11.76
CA ASP A 98 5.03 -13.14 -12.32
C ASP A 98 4.88 -12.04 -11.26
N TRP A 99 3.76 -12.04 -10.54
CA TRP A 99 3.50 -11.14 -9.43
C TRP A 99 4.53 -11.27 -8.30
N CYS A 100 4.82 -12.49 -7.86
CA CYS A 100 5.77 -12.74 -6.78
C CYS A 100 7.19 -12.28 -7.12
N ASN A 101 7.53 -12.30 -8.42
CA ASN A 101 8.79 -11.84 -8.99
C ASN A 101 8.78 -10.35 -9.37
N PHE A 102 7.66 -9.63 -9.14
CA PHE A 102 7.46 -8.25 -9.56
C PHE A 102 7.70 -8.00 -11.07
N ASP A 103 7.39 -9.01 -11.90
CA ASP A 103 7.36 -8.84 -13.35
C ASP A 103 6.08 -8.11 -13.76
N LEU A 104 6.20 -6.78 -13.91
CA LEU A 104 5.10 -5.87 -14.25
C LEU A 104 5.05 -5.53 -15.74
N ILE A 105 5.75 -6.25 -16.61
CA ILE A 105 5.82 -5.97 -18.06
C ILE A 105 4.43 -5.90 -18.70
N CYS A 106 3.48 -6.74 -18.24
CA CYS A 106 2.09 -6.74 -18.73
C CYS A 106 1.31 -5.43 -18.45
N PHE A 107 1.87 -4.52 -17.64
CA PHE A 107 1.27 -3.23 -17.33
C PHE A 107 1.84 -2.06 -18.12
N GLY A 108 2.78 -2.29 -19.05
CA GLY A 108 3.39 -1.22 -19.86
C GLY A 108 4.23 -0.28 -19.01
N VAL A 109 5.30 -0.83 -18.43
CA VAL A 109 6.36 -0.09 -17.71
C VAL A 109 7.09 0.82 -18.68
#